data_AF-A0A6V7L2Y5-F1
#
_entry.id   AF-A0A6V7L2Y5-F1
#
_cell.length_a   1.000
_cell.length_b   1.000
_cell.length_c   1.000
_cell.angle_alpha   90.00
_cell.angle_beta   90.00
_cell.angle_gamma   90.00
#
_symmetry.space_group_name_H-M   'P 1'
#
loop_
_entity.id
_entity.type
_entity.pdbx_description
1 polymer ?
#
loop_
_entity_poly.entity_id
_entity_poly.type
_entity_poly.pdbx_seq_one_letter_code
_entity_poly.pdbx_strand_id
1 'polypeptide(L)' 'EFYYIQMEKYARQAVSEGVKNAEDLRVGGDSEIYRVLNLHYNRNNHIE' A
#
# COMPACT_ATOMS: atom_id res chain seq x y z
N GLU A 1 -9.84 -9.96 -4.00
CA GLU A 1 -9.65 -10.17 -2.55
C GLU A 1 -8.32 -9.61 -2.04
N PHE A 2 -7.18 -10.05 -2.57
CA PHE A 2 -5.84 -9.61 -2.17
C PHE A 2 -5.69 -8.07 -2.01
N TYR A 3 -6.14 -7.29 -3.00
CA TYR A 3 -6.10 -5.82 -2.94
C TYR A 3 -6.72 -5.25 -1.66
N TYR A 4 -7.98 -5.61 -1.36
CA TYR A 4 -8.69 -5.10 -0.20
C TYR A 4 -8.02 -5.51 1.12
N ILE A 5 -7.50 -6.75 1.19
CA ILE A 5 -6.74 -7.22 2.35
C ILE A 5 -5.49 -6.34 2.58
N GLN A 6 -4.73 -6.04 1.52
CA GLN A 6 -3.56 -5.18 1.67
C GLN A 6 -3.96 -3.76 2.07
N MET A 7 -4.96 -3.16 1.42
CA MET A 7 -5.43 -1.82 1.78
C MET A 7 -5.82 -1.73 3.25
N GLU A 8 -6.61 -2.69 3.73
CA GLU A 8 -7.08 -2.73 5.11
C GLU A 8 -5.92 -2.92 6.11
N LYS A 9 -4.96 -3.78 5.79
CA LYS A 9 -3.75 -4.01 6.59
C LYS A 9 -2.95 -2.72 6.76
N TYR A 10 -2.58 -2.06 5.66
CA TYR A 10 -1.71 -0.88 5.69
C TYR A 10 -2.44 0.35 6.24
N ALA A 11 -3.75 0.50 6.00
CA ALA A 11 -4.55 1.55 6.62
C ALA A 11 -4.57 1.43 8.16
N ARG A 12 -4.79 0.21 8.69
CA ARG A 12 -4.71 -0.03 10.14
C ARG A 12 -3.33 0.21 10.72
N GLN A 13 -2.29 -0.13 9.98
CA GLN A 13 -0.91 0.14 10.39
C GLN A 13 -0.67 1.65 10.51
N ALA A 14 -1.04 2.44 9.51
CA ALA A 14 -0.88 3.89 9.53
C ALA A 14 -1.65 4.55 10.68
N VAL A 15 -2.87 4.09 10.97
CA VAL A 15 -3.64 4.56 12.14
C VAL A 15 -2.91 4.22 13.45
N SER A 16 -2.33 3.03 13.56
CA SER A 16 -1.54 2.60 14.74
C SER A 16 -0.25 3.41 14.91
N GLU A 17 0.34 3.88 13.81
CA GLU A 17 1.51 4.75 13.78
C GLU A 17 1.16 6.23 14.07
N GLY A 18 -0.13 6.53 14.29
CA GLY A 18 -0.58 7.85 14.72
C GLY A 18 -1.05 8.77 13.59
N VAL A 19 -1.19 8.24 12.36
CA VAL A 19 -1.81 9.00 11.27
C VAL A 19 -3.29 9.20 11.56
N LYS A 20 -3.72 10.46 11.65
CA LYS A 20 -5.10 10.83 12.06
C LYS A 20 -5.99 11.21 10.88
N ASN A 21 -5.40 11.75 9.82
CA ASN A 21 -6.12 12.21 8.65
C ASN A 21 -5.63 11.47 7.40
N ALA A 22 -6.54 11.18 6.48
CA ALA A 22 -6.19 10.50 5.24
C ALA A 22 -5.29 11.36 4.32
N GLU A 23 -5.36 12.68 4.44
CA GLU A 23 -4.50 13.64 3.73
C GLU A 23 -3.03 13.57 4.16
N ASP A 24 -2.76 13.04 5.35
CA ASP A 24 -1.42 12.82 5.87
C ASP A 24 -0.79 11.52 5.33
N LEU A 25 -1.60 10.63 4.74
CA LEU A 25 -1.11 9.40 4.12
C LEU A 25 -0.37 9.72 2.82
N ARG A 26 0.86 9.25 2.71
CA ARG A 26 1.63 9.30 1.47
C ARG A 26 2.00 7.90 1.03
N VAL A 27 1.67 7.59 -0.23
CA VAL A 27 2.09 6.36 -0.90
C VAL A 27 2.97 6.78 -2.08
N GLY A 28 4.28 6.55 -1.94
CA GLY A 28 5.29 6.72 -2.98
C GLY A 28 5.75 5.38 -3.56
N GLY A 29 6.67 5.41 -4.52
CA GLY A 29 7.24 4.20 -5.12
C GLY A 29 8.07 3.34 -4.14
N ASP A 30 8.55 3.96 -3.06
CA ASP A 30 9.25 3.32 -1.93
C ASP A 30 8.29 2.75 -0.86
N SER A 31 6.98 3.01 -0.98
CA SER A 31 6.00 2.52 -0.02
C SER A 31 5.81 1.01 -0.16
N GLU A 32 5.86 0.32 0.98
CA GLU A 32 5.80 -1.14 1.01
C GLU A 32 4.51 -1.69 0.37
N ILE A 33 3.37 -1.00 0.53
CA ILE A 33 2.12 -1.36 -0.12
C ILE A 33 2.22 -1.35 -1.65
N TYR A 34 2.95 -0.38 -2.22
CA TYR A 34 3.17 -0.28 -3.65
C TYR A 34 4.02 -1.45 -4.14
N ARG A 35 5.11 -1.77 -3.43
CA ARG A 35 5.96 -2.94 -3.72
C ARG A 35 5.18 -4.26 -3.68
N VAL A 36 4.36 -4.47 -2.66
CA VAL A 36 3.55 -5.68 -2.48
C VAL A 36 2.51 -5.83 -3.60
N LEU A 37 1.83 -4.74 -3.97
CA LEU A 37 0.88 -4.76 -5.08
C LEU A 37 1.59 -5.03 -6.41
N ASN A 38 2.73 -4.37 -6.67
CA ASN A 38 3.49 -4.56 -7.90
C ASN A 38 3.98 -6.01 -8.04
N LEU A 39 4.53 -6.61 -6.98
CA LEU A 39 4.95 -8.02 -7.01
C LEU A 39 3.78 -9.00 -7.24
N HIS A 40 2.58 -8.66 -6.77
CA HIS A 40 1.41 -9.51 -6.92
C HIS A 40 0.78 -9.39 -8.31
N TYR A 41 0.60 -8.17 -8.81
CA TYR A 41 -0.15 -7.88 -10.04
C TYR A 41 0.75 -7.68 -11.26
N ASN A 42 1.99 -7.28 -11.08
CA ASN A 42 2.95 -6.93 -12.13
C ASN A 42 4.27 -7.70 -11.97
N ARG A 43 4.18 -9.02 -11.73
CA ARG A 43 5.33 -9.88 -11.43
C ARG A 43 6.49 -9.77 -12.44
N ASN A 44 6.19 -9.53 -13.71
CA ASN A 44 7.18 -9.41 -14.78
C ASN A 44 7.52 -7.96 -15.14
N ASN A 45 7.03 -6.97 -14.37
CA ASN A 45 7.24 -5.53 -14.61
C ASN A 45 6.98 -5.11 -16.07
N HIS A 46 5.85 -5.54 -16.63
CA HIS A 46 5.48 -5.18 -18.00
C HIS A 46 4.91 -3.77 -18.13
N ILE A 47 4.58 -3.14 -17.00
CA ILE A 47 3.96 -1.83 -16.90
C ILE A 47 4.65 -1.02 -15.80
N GLU A 48 4.75 0.28 -16.01
CA GLU A 48 5.29 1.29 -15.07
C GLU A 48 4.18 2.24 -14.62
#